data_AF-A0A6M0M7A0-F1
#
_entry.id   AF-A0A6M0M7A0-F1
#
_cell.length_a   1.000
_cell.length_b   1.000
_cell.length_c   1.000
_cell.angle_alpha   90.00
_cell.angle_beta   90.00
_cell.angle_gamma   90.00
#
_symmetry.space_group_name_H-M   'P 1'
#
loop_
_entity.id
_entity.type
_entity.pdbx_description
1 polymer ?
#
loop_
_entity_poly.entity_id
_entity_poly.type
_entity_poly.pdbx_seq_one_letter_code
_entity_poly.pdbx_strand_id
1 'polypeptide(L)'
;MTRKDYIEKINQNLKHLTKDELKDVSILTTAQYGVRLKVAEKEYIEKEIANLTPQLQQQTLPVVPECVAEWIEILKTKGLKPLKNPETYGETGFTEEKLQNIVFWISEHQEDYMRAWLDGYTVEKPQLFYLKNKLTTSYLALDINTGYYEHWGEEIIPKLPKKQGYKLSFTQQEIDSMQTGSYEQIKVEDGE
;
A
#
# COMPACT_ATOMS: atom_id res chain seq x y z
N MET A 1 25.67 41.86 -31.56
CA MET A 1 27.03 41.32 -31.75
C MET A 1 26.93 40.10 -32.65
N THR A 2 27.56 40.13 -33.82
CA THR A 2 27.51 39.05 -34.79
C THR A 2 28.52 37.95 -34.43
N ARG A 3 28.37 36.73 -34.97
CA ARG A 3 29.35 35.64 -34.79
C ARG A 3 30.76 36.08 -35.18
N LYS A 4 30.91 36.94 -36.19
CA LYS A 4 32.22 37.49 -36.62
C LYS A 4 32.86 38.36 -35.53
N ASP A 5 32.08 39.25 -34.92
CA ASP A 5 32.58 40.14 -33.85
C ASP A 5 33.13 39.35 -32.65
N TYR A 6 32.51 38.21 -32.30
CA TYR A 6 32.99 37.32 -31.24
C TYR A 6 34.31 36.62 -31.59
N ILE A 7 34.42 36.10 -32.81
CA ILE A 7 35.65 35.43 -33.28
C ILE A 7 36.82 36.41 -33.29
N GLU A 8 36.59 37.64 -33.76
CA GLU A 8 37.62 38.67 -33.80
C GLU A 8 38.10 39.07 -32.39
N LYS A 9 37.17 39.18 -31.44
CA LYS A 9 37.50 39.44 -30.03
C LYS A 9 38.29 38.31 -29.38
N ILE A 10 37.94 37.06 -29.65
CA ILE A 10 38.70 35.89 -29.16
C ILE A 10 40.12 35.89 -29.74
N ASN A 11 40.24 36.12 -31.05
CA ASN A 11 41.54 36.17 -31.73
C ASN A 11 42.43 37.28 -31.18
N GLN A 12 41.89 38.47 -30.89
CA GLN A 12 42.65 39.55 -30.26
C GLN A 12 43.18 39.14 -28.88
N ASN A 13 42.37 38.48 -28.05
CA ASN A 13 42.77 38.04 -26.71
C ASN A 13 43.85 36.95 -26.74
N LEU A 14 43.84 36.08 -27.76
CA LEU A 14 44.80 34.97 -27.88
C LEU A 14 46.13 35.38 -28.54
N LYS A 15 46.16 36.51 -29.27
CA LYS A 15 47.31 36.93 -30.09
C LYS A 15 48.61 37.16 -29.29
N HIS A 16 48.51 37.40 -27.99
CA HIS A 16 49.64 37.70 -27.12
C HIS A 16 50.18 36.49 -26.33
N LEU A 17 49.57 35.31 -26.47
CA LEU A 17 49.96 34.09 -25.76
C LEU A 17 51.07 33.34 -26.49
N THR A 18 51.94 32.69 -25.72
CA THR A 18 52.94 31.75 -26.23
C THR A 18 52.31 30.42 -26.67
N LYS A 19 53.08 29.62 -27.41
CA LYS A 19 52.62 28.30 -27.90
C LYS A 19 52.25 27.34 -26.75
N ASP A 20 53.00 27.37 -25.65
CA ASP A 20 52.74 26.51 -24.49
C ASP A 20 51.50 26.98 -23.73
N GLU A 21 51.32 28.29 -23.53
CA GLU A 21 50.09 28.82 -22.92
C GLU A 21 48.84 28.54 -23.77
N LEU A 22 48.94 28.60 -25.11
CA LEU A 22 47.84 28.21 -26.00
C LEU A 22 47.50 26.71 -25.88
N LYS A 23 48.49 25.85 -25.66
CA LYS A 23 48.28 24.42 -25.40
C LYS A 23 47.55 24.21 -24.08
N ASP A 24 47.94 24.92 -23.03
CA ASP A 24 47.28 24.85 -21.72
C ASP A 24 45.83 25.36 -21.79
N VAL A 25 45.58 26.46 -22.49
CA VAL A 25 44.22 26.97 -22.74
C VAL A 25 43.37 25.92 -23.48
N SER A 26 43.92 25.23 -24.48
CA SER A 26 43.20 24.16 -25.19
C SER A 26 42.85 22.98 -24.26
N ILE A 27 43.79 22.58 -23.40
CA ILE A 27 43.57 21.49 -22.43
C ILE A 27 42.49 21.90 -21.42
N LEU A 28 42.60 23.10 -20.84
CA LEU A 28 41.63 23.63 -19.89
C LEU A 28 40.24 23.77 -20.49
N THR A 29 40.13 24.26 -21.74
CA THR A 29 38.84 24.40 -22.42
C THR A 29 38.19 23.05 -22.67
N THR A 30 38.98 22.05 -23.07
CA THR A 30 38.49 20.67 -23.27
C THR A 30 38.04 20.05 -21.95
N ALA A 31 38.80 20.24 -20.88
CA ALA A 31 38.43 19.77 -19.54
C ALA A 31 37.15 20.46 -19.04
N GLN A 32 37.03 21.78 -19.20
CA GLN A 32 35.83 22.54 -18.84
C GLN A 32 34.60 22.07 -19.62
N TYR A 33 34.73 21.80 -20.92
CA TYR A 33 33.65 21.24 -21.72
C TYR A 33 33.22 19.87 -21.20
N GLY A 34 34.17 18.99 -20.89
CA GLY A 34 33.90 17.67 -20.30
C GLY A 34 33.18 17.77 -18.95
N VAL A 35 33.57 18.71 -18.08
CA VAL A 35 32.90 18.94 -16.80
C VAL A 35 31.45 19.42 -17.01
N ARG A 36 31.23 20.39 -17.91
CA ARG A 36 29.88 20.90 -18.21
C ARG A 36 28.96 19.82 -18.77
N LEU A 37 29.49 18.96 -19.65
CA LEU A 37 28.73 17.85 -20.19
C LEU A 37 28.28 16.88 -19.08
N LYS A 38 29.20 16.48 -18.20
CA LYS A 38 28.88 15.61 -17.05
C LYS A 38 27.89 16.24 -16.07
N VAL A 39 27.96 17.56 -15.87
CA VAL A 39 26.97 18.28 -15.04
C VAL A 39 25.59 18.23 -15.69
N ALA A 40 25.50 18.49 -17.00
CA ALA A 40 24.23 18.41 -17.72
C ALA A 40 23.64 16.98 -17.74
N GLU A 41 24.48 15.96 -17.92
CA GLU A 41 24.07 14.55 -17.81
C GLU A 41 23.55 14.23 -16.40
N LYS A 42 24.23 14.72 -15.35
CA LYS A 42 23.79 14.55 -13.97
C LYS A 42 22.43 15.23 -13.73
N GLU A 43 22.26 16.48 -14.16
CA GLU A 43 21.00 17.22 -14.02
C GLU A 43 19.84 16.50 -14.75
N TYR A 44 20.11 15.94 -15.93
CA TYR A 44 19.13 15.13 -16.66
C TYR A 44 18.72 13.88 -15.88
N ILE A 45 19.70 13.13 -15.36
CA ILE A 45 19.45 11.93 -14.55
C ILE A 45 18.67 12.27 -13.28
N GLU A 46 19.05 13.34 -12.56
CA GLU A 46 18.34 13.78 -11.36
C GLU A 46 16.88 14.13 -11.65
N LYS A 47 16.62 14.78 -12.79
CA LYS A 47 15.26 15.08 -13.24
C LYS A 47 14.46 13.81 -13.55
N GLU A 48 15.09 12.84 -14.21
CA GLU A 48 14.45 11.55 -14.53
C GLU A 48 14.11 10.76 -13.26
N ILE A 49 15.05 10.69 -12.30
CA ILE A 49 14.84 10.07 -10.99
C ILE A 49 13.69 10.75 -10.25
N ALA A 50 13.65 12.08 -10.22
CA ALA A 50 12.59 12.83 -9.55
C ALA A 50 11.20 12.57 -10.17
N ASN A 51 11.13 12.25 -11.46
CA ASN A 51 9.89 11.91 -12.16
C ASN A 51 9.45 10.45 -11.90
N LEU A 52 10.41 9.52 -11.79
CA LEU A 52 10.14 8.09 -11.60
C LEU A 52 9.87 7.70 -10.14
N THR A 53 10.53 8.37 -9.19
CA THR A 53 10.38 8.11 -7.75
C THR A 53 8.93 8.16 -7.27
N PRO A 54 8.11 9.19 -7.59
CA PRO A 54 6.72 9.22 -7.17
C PRO A 54 5.89 8.09 -7.82
N GLN A 55 6.21 7.66 -9.04
CA GLN A 55 5.51 6.55 -9.69
C GLN A 55 5.76 5.21 -8.99
N LEU A 56 6.99 5.02 -8.47
CA LEU A 56 7.34 3.84 -7.67
C LEU A 56 6.71 3.89 -6.27
N GLN A 57 6.62 5.07 -5.66
CA GLN A 57 5.99 5.26 -4.34
C GLN A 57 4.47 5.15 -4.37
N GLN A 58 3.83 5.37 -5.53
CA GLN A 58 2.37 5.29 -5.69
C GLN A 58 1.85 3.87 -5.89
N GLN A 59 2.69 2.84 -5.83
CA GLN A 59 2.17 1.47 -5.89
C GLN A 59 1.29 1.20 -4.68
N THR A 60 0.01 0.93 -4.94
CA THR A 60 -0.94 0.56 -3.91
C THR A 60 -0.46 -0.68 -3.20
N LEU A 61 -0.50 -0.67 -1.87
CA LEU A 61 -0.19 -1.84 -1.07
C LEU A 61 -1.20 -2.95 -1.39
N PRO A 62 -0.77 -4.23 -1.42
CA PRO A 62 -1.69 -5.34 -1.57
C PRO A 62 -2.69 -5.37 -0.42
N VAL A 63 -3.94 -5.72 -0.76
CA VAL A 63 -4.99 -6.02 0.21
C VAL A 63 -4.95 -7.52 0.48
N VAL A 64 -4.73 -7.91 1.73
CA VAL A 64 -4.61 -9.32 2.13
C VAL A 64 -5.72 -9.69 3.12
N PRO A 65 -6.24 -10.92 3.09
CA PRO A 65 -7.17 -11.40 4.11
C PRO A 65 -6.56 -11.38 5.51
N GLU A 66 -7.41 -11.26 6.53
CA GLU A 66 -6.98 -11.22 7.94
C GLU A 66 -6.15 -12.46 8.34
N CYS A 67 -6.53 -13.65 7.90
CA CYS A 67 -5.77 -14.87 8.20
C CYS A 67 -4.36 -14.86 7.59
N VAL A 68 -4.17 -14.24 6.43
CA VAL A 68 -2.87 -14.09 5.76
C VAL A 68 -2.04 -13.01 6.44
N ALA A 69 -2.66 -11.91 6.86
CA ALA A 69 -2.01 -10.89 7.68
C ALA A 69 -1.47 -11.46 8.99
N GLU A 70 -2.30 -12.19 9.75
CA GLU A 70 -1.88 -12.86 10.98
C GLU A 70 -0.73 -13.84 10.72
N TRP A 71 -0.77 -14.57 9.60
CA TRP A 71 0.31 -15.47 9.21
C TRP A 71 1.63 -14.73 8.96
N ILE A 72 1.61 -13.62 8.22
CA ILE A 72 2.78 -12.77 7.99
C ILE A 72 3.37 -12.29 9.31
N GLU A 73 2.53 -11.85 10.26
CA GLU A 73 2.98 -11.38 11.56
C GLU A 73 3.60 -12.50 12.42
N ILE A 74 3.03 -13.72 12.39
CA ILE A 74 3.64 -14.89 13.03
C ILE A 74 5.05 -15.14 12.47
N LEU A 75 5.19 -15.13 11.14
CA LEU A 75 6.47 -15.35 10.49
C LEU A 75 7.50 -14.28 10.87
N LYS A 76 7.11 -12.99 10.85
CA LYS A 76 7.98 -11.87 11.25
C LYS A 76 8.40 -11.98 12.71
N THR A 77 7.46 -12.24 13.60
CA THR A 77 7.70 -12.37 15.05
C THR A 77 8.64 -13.52 15.36
N LYS A 78 8.51 -14.64 14.63
CA LYS A 78 9.33 -15.84 14.80
C LYS A 78 10.64 -15.82 13.99
N GLY A 79 10.90 -14.77 13.20
CA GLY A 79 12.08 -14.66 12.34
C GLY A 79 12.12 -15.69 11.20
N LEU A 80 10.96 -16.19 10.79
CA LEU A 80 10.81 -17.18 9.73
C LEU A 80 10.78 -16.53 8.34
N LYS A 81 11.00 -17.34 7.30
CA LYS A 81 10.99 -16.90 5.91
C LYS A 81 9.56 -16.93 5.34
N PRO A 82 9.23 -16.06 4.36
CA PRO A 82 7.88 -15.94 3.82
C PRO A 82 7.37 -17.21 3.13
N LEU A 83 8.27 -18.07 2.65
CA LEU A 83 7.92 -19.32 1.96
C LEU A 83 7.73 -20.51 2.91
N LYS A 84 7.66 -20.27 4.23
CA LYS A 84 7.31 -21.34 5.18
C LYS A 84 5.89 -21.81 4.89
N ASN A 85 5.69 -23.13 4.74
CA ASN A 85 4.35 -23.69 4.56
C ASN A 85 3.58 -23.62 5.89
N PRO A 86 2.41 -22.93 5.94
CA PRO A 86 1.54 -22.86 7.11
C PRO A 86 1.18 -24.24 7.68
N GLU A 87 0.80 -25.21 6.84
CA GLU A 87 0.34 -26.54 7.24
C GLU A 87 1.43 -27.35 7.97
N THR A 88 2.70 -27.05 7.68
CA THR A 88 3.84 -27.73 8.31
C THR A 88 4.34 -27.04 9.57
N TYR A 89 3.76 -25.90 9.94
CA TYR A 89 4.16 -25.11 11.10
C TYR A 89 3.11 -25.23 12.21
N GLY A 90 3.35 -26.13 13.16
CA GLY A 90 2.38 -26.46 14.21
C GLY A 90 2.23 -25.41 15.33
N GLU A 91 3.06 -24.36 15.37
CA GLU A 91 3.03 -23.32 16.40
C GLU A 91 2.23 -22.07 15.97
N THR A 92 1.13 -22.26 15.24
CA THR A 92 0.27 -21.14 14.79
C THR A 92 -0.90 -20.88 15.72
N GLY A 93 -1.45 -21.92 16.36
CA GLY A 93 -2.75 -21.86 17.03
C GLY A 93 -3.93 -21.74 16.05
N PHE A 94 -3.70 -21.95 14.76
CA PHE A 94 -4.74 -21.89 13.73
C PHE A 94 -5.49 -23.22 13.61
N THR A 95 -6.77 -23.14 13.22
CA THR A 95 -7.53 -24.31 12.81
C THR A 95 -7.03 -24.83 11.46
N GLU A 96 -7.27 -26.10 11.18
CA GLU A 96 -6.94 -26.72 9.89
C GLU A 96 -7.57 -25.95 8.72
N GLU A 97 -8.84 -25.56 8.85
CA GLU A 97 -9.53 -24.73 7.86
C GLU A 97 -8.82 -23.39 7.62
N LYS A 98 -8.39 -22.71 8.68
CA LYS A 98 -7.67 -21.43 8.55
C LYS A 98 -6.32 -21.62 7.84
N LEU A 99 -5.61 -22.71 8.13
CA LEU A 99 -4.36 -23.05 7.44
C LEU A 99 -4.59 -23.30 5.94
N GLN A 100 -5.62 -24.07 5.59
CA GLN A 100 -5.98 -24.33 4.20
C GLN A 100 -6.37 -23.05 3.46
N ASN A 101 -7.13 -22.15 4.09
CA ASN A 101 -7.50 -20.87 3.52
C ASN A 101 -6.27 -19.98 3.24
N ILE A 102 -5.28 -19.98 4.14
CA ILE A 102 -4.02 -19.25 3.93
C ILE A 102 -3.26 -19.83 2.74
N VAL A 103 -3.10 -21.17 2.69
CA VAL A 103 -2.39 -21.84 1.60
C VAL A 103 -3.06 -21.58 0.25
N PHE A 104 -4.39 -21.72 0.18
CA PHE A 104 -5.17 -21.48 -1.02
C PHE A 104 -5.06 -20.04 -1.51
N TRP A 105 -5.16 -19.07 -0.59
CA TRP A 105 -5.01 -17.67 -0.96
C TRP A 105 -3.60 -17.38 -1.50
N ILE A 106 -2.56 -17.85 -0.80
CA ILE A 106 -1.17 -17.65 -1.25
C ILE A 106 -0.93 -18.29 -2.62
N SER A 107 -1.53 -19.45 -2.92
CA SER A 107 -1.33 -20.10 -4.23
C SER A 107 -1.88 -19.28 -5.39
N GLU A 108 -2.99 -18.57 -5.19
CA GLU A 108 -3.63 -17.70 -6.20
C GLU A 108 -3.03 -16.28 -6.22
N HIS A 109 -2.46 -15.81 -5.10
CA HIS A 109 -1.99 -14.44 -4.89
C HIS A 109 -0.49 -14.36 -4.55
N GLN A 110 0.34 -15.14 -5.24
CA GLN A 110 1.78 -15.26 -4.92
C GLN A 110 2.53 -13.91 -4.97
N GLU A 111 2.23 -13.09 -5.97
CA GLU A 111 2.84 -11.76 -6.12
C GLU A 111 2.42 -10.82 -4.99
N ASP A 112 1.11 -10.72 -4.74
CA ASP A 112 0.57 -9.89 -3.66
C ASP A 112 1.07 -10.35 -2.29
N TYR A 113 1.22 -11.66 -2.07
CA TYR A 113 1.80 -12.20 -0.84
C TYR A 113 3.27 -11.77 -0.66
N MET A 114 4.09 -11.84 -1.72
CA MET A 114 5.48 -11.38 -1.66
C MET A 114 5.56 -9.86 -1.49
N ARG A 115 4.71 -9.09 -2.15
CA ARG A 115 4.62 -7.63 -1.98
C ARG A 115 4.17 -7.28 -0.56
N ALA A 116 3.21 -8.01 0.01
CA ALA A 116 2.76 -7.84 1.39
C ALA A 116 3.92 -8.03 2.38
N TRP A 117 4.78 -9.03 2.10
CA TRP A 117 5.96 -9.30 2.90
C TRP A 117 7.02 -8.18 2.81
N LEU A 118 7.29 -7.68 1.60
CA LEU A 118 8.39 -6.74 1.32
C LEU A 118 8.00 -5.27 1.54
N ASP A 119 6.87 -4.86 0.98
CA ASP A 119 6.42 -3.47 0.88
C ASP A 119 5.40 -3.12 1.97
N GLY A 120 4.82 -4.13 2.62
CA GLY A 120 3.69 -3.98 3.56
C GLY A 120 2.34 -4.25 2.90
N TYR A 121 1.27 -4.20 3.68
CA TYR A 121 -0.07 -4.57 3.22
C TYR A 121 -1.15 -3.79 3.96
N THR A 122 -2.35 -3.79 3.37
CA THR A 122 -3.60 -3.45 4.06
C THR A 122 -4.41 -4.71 4.28
N VAL A 123 -5.13 -4.80 5.40
CA VAL A 123 -6.00 -5.96 5.68
C VAL A 123 -7.37 -5.72 5.03
N GLU A 124 -7.89 -6.74 4.34
CA GLU A 124 -9.24 -6.75 3.80
C GLU A 124 -10.26 -6.48 4.91
N LYS A 125 -11.11 -5.46 4.73
CA LYS A 125 -12.22 -5.22 5.64
C LYS A 125 -13.42 -6.03 5.13
N PRO A 126 -13.93 -7.00 5.91
CA PRO A 126 -15.06 -7.79 5.47
C PRO A 126 -16.30 -6.90 5.29
N GLN A 127 -17.10 -7.18 4.26
CA GLN A 127 -18.40 -6.54 4.10
C GLN A 127 -19.27 -6.84 5.32
N LEU A 128 -19.75 -5.77 5.96
CA LEU A 128 -20.66 -5.86 7.10
C LEU A 128 -22.11 -5.76 6.64
N PHE A 129 -23.00 -6.39 7.39
CA PHE A 129 -24.44 -6.34 7.17
C PHE A 129 -25.19 -5.97 8.45
N TYR A 130 -26.20 -5.14 8.31
CA TYR A 130 -27.26 -5.01 9.29
C TYR A 130 -28.29 -6.14 9.09
N LEU A 131 -28.77 -6.71 10.20
CA LEU A 131 -29.81 -7.73 10.17
C LEU A 131 -31.13 -7.11 10.62
N LYS A 132 -32.11 -7.01 9.72
CA LYS A 132 -33.45 -6.47 10.00
C LYS A 132 -34.47 -7.61 10.08
N ASN A 133 -35.21 -7.69 11.17
CA ASN A 133 -36.23 -8.71 11.36
C ASN A 133 -37.40 -8.46 10.39
N LYS A 134 -37.79 -9.47 9.62
CA LYS A 134 -38.83 -9.38 8.58
C LYS A 134 -40.23 -9.09 9.15
N LEU A 135 -40.49 -9.44 10.40
CA LEU A 135 -41.80 -9.27 11.06
C LEU A 135 -41.87 -7.99 11.87
N THR A 136 -40.86 -7.72 12.69
CA THR A 136 -40.87 -6.60 13.63
C THR A 136 -40.26 -5.34 13.04
N THR A 137 -39.54 -5.44 11.91
CA THR A 137 -38.72 -4.37 11.30
C THR A 137 -37.59 -3.85 12.19
N SER A 138 -37.37 -4.49 13.34
CA SER A 138 -36.28 -4.20 14.28
C SER A 138 -34.94 -4.70 13.77
N TYR A 139 -33.85 -4.11 14.26
CA TYR A 139 -32.50 -4.53 13.92
C TYR A 139 -31.88 -5.37 15.03
N LEU A 140 -31.12 -6.39 14.65
CA LEU A 140 -30.34 -7.18 15.60
C LEU A 140 -29.15 -6.36 16.10
N ALA A 141 -29.00 -6.31 17.42
CA ALA A 141 -27.86 -5.71 18.10
C ALA A 141 -27.25 -6.71 19.08
N LEU A 142 -25.94 -6.60 19.27
CA LEU A 142 -25.20 -7.32 20.31
C LEU A 142 -24.67 -6.32 21.32
N ASP A 143 -25.14 -6.40 22.57
CA ASP A 143 -24.49 -5.78 23.72
C ASP A 143 -23.44 -6.77 24.23
N ILE A 144 -22.19 -6.33 24.35
CA ILE A 144 -21.10 -7.20 24.85
C ILE A 144 -21.33 -7.68 26.29
N ASN A 145 -22.18 -6.99 27.07
CA ASN A 145 -22.46 -7.31 28.46
C ASN A 145 -23.74 -8.14 28.62
N THR A 146 -24.76 -7.91 27.79
CA THR A 146 -26.08 -8.52 27.95
C THR A 146 -26.49 -9.48 26.84
N GLY A 147 -25.71 -9.58 25.77
CA GLY A 147 -25.98 -10.46 24.64
C GLY A 147 -26.86 -9.84 23.55
N TYR A 148 -27.47 -10.68 22.72
CA TYR A 148 -28.27 -10.26 21.57
C TYR A 148 -29.65 -9.72 21.96
N TYR A 149 -30.08 -8.64 21.31
CA TYR A 149 -31.42 -8.06 21.49
C TYR A 149 -31.88 -7.33 20.22
N GLU A 150 -33.18 -7.10 20.11
CA GLU A 150 -33.78 -6.32 19.01
C GLU A 150 -33.90 -4.85 19.40
N HIS A 151 -33.50 -3.96 18.49
CA HIS A 151 -33.64 -2.52 18.67
C HIS A 151 -34.57 -1.90 17.63
N TRP A 152 -35.44 -0.98 18.09
CA TRP A 152 -36.47 -0.34 17.28
C TRP A 152 -35.99 1.02 16.73
N GLY A 153 -36.11 1.21 15.41
CA GLY A 153 -36.00 2.53 14.76
C GLY A 153 -34.79 2.72 13.83
N GLU A 154 -35.07 3.10 12.57
CA GLU A 154 -34.07 3.43 11.54
C GLU A 154 -33.15 4.62 11.94
N GLU A 155 -33.61 5.49 12.85
CA GLU A 155 -32.84 6.65 13.32
C GLU A 155 -31.62 6.30 14.20
N ILE A 156 -31.50 5.05 14.64
CA ILE A 156 -30.53 4.65 15.67
C ILE A 156 -29.27 3.99 15.08
N ILE A 157 -29.38 3.35 13.91
CA ILE A 157 -28.26 2.66 13.25
C ILE A 157 -27.07 3.58 12.98
N PRO A 158 -27.25 4.86 12.58
CA PRO A 158 -26.13 5.79 12.42
C PRO A 158 -25.61 6.41 13.73
N LYS A 159 -26.36 6.30 14.86
CA LYS A 159 -26.09 7.06 16.10
C LYS A 159 -25.54 6.20 17.27
N LEU A 160 -25.82 4.89 17.28
CA LEU A 160 -25.26 3.95 18.26
C LEU A 160 -23.78 3.54 18.08
N PRO A 161 -23.13 3.55 16.89
CA PRO A 161 -21.79 2.98 16.74
C PRO A 161 -20.71 3.70 17.55
N LYS A 162 -21.02 4.85 18.17
CA LYS A 162 -20.09 5.62 19.02
C LYS A 162 -20.18 5.32 20.52
N LYS A 163 -21.07 4.43 20.98
CA LYS A 163 -21.10 3.98 22.39
C LYS A 163 -20.32 2.67 22.52
N GLN A 164 -19.30 2.66 23.37
CA GLN A 164 -18.57 1.45 23.77
C GLN A 164 -19.56 0.37 24.23
N GLY A 165 -19.49 -0.81 23.60
CA GLY A 165 -20.22 -2.00 24.03
C GLY A 165 -21.32 -2.52 23.11
N TYR A 166 -21.61 -1.86 21.98
CA TYR A 166 -22.63 -2.31 21.04
C TYR A 166 -22.04 -2.65 19.66
N LYS A 167 -22.45 -3.80 19.13
CA LYS A 167 -22.19 -4.23 17.74
C LYS A 167 -23.53 -4.36 17.00
N LEU A 168 -23.67 -3.63 15.90
CA LEU A 168 -24.91 -3.57 15.11
C LEU A 168 -24.80 -4.23 13.74
N SER A 169 -23.59 -4.47 13.28
CA SER A 169 -23.31 -5.01 11.96
C SER A 169 -22.38 -6.21 12.07
N PHE A 170 -22.61 -7.20 11.22
CA PHE A 170 -22.01 -8.53 11.33
C PHE A 170 -21.37 -8.92 9.99
N THR A 171 -20.29 -9.70 10.04
CA THR A 171 -19.72 -10.30 8.82
C THR A 171 -20.59 -11.45 8.34
N GLN A 172 -20.44 -11.87 7.08
CA GLN A 172 -21.19 -13.03 6.57
C GLN A 172 -20.93 -14.30 7.38
N GLN A 173 -19.66 -14.55 7.76
CA GLN A 173 -19.27 -15.69 8.58
C GLN A 173 -19.98 -15.72 9.95
N GLU A 174 -20.12 -14.55 10.59
CA GLU A 174 -20.87 -14.45 11.84
C GLU A 174 -22.35 -14.78 11.62
N ILE A 175 -22.95 -14.26 10.55
CA ILE A 175 -24.36 -14.50 10.21
C ILE A 175 -24.62 -15.99 9.93
N ASP A 176 -23.70 -16.65 9.22
CA ASP A 176 -23.78 -18.08 8.88
C ASP A 176 -23.68 -18.97 10.13
N SER A 177 -23.00 -18.50 11.16
CA SER A 177 -22.93 -19.19 12.46
C SER A 177 -24.16 -18.96 13.36
N MET A 178 -25.09 -18.09 12.95
CA MET A 178 -26.30 -17.74 13.70
C MET A 178 -27.57 -18.32 13.07
N GLN A 179 -28.64 -18.46 13.85
CA GLN A 179 -29.98 -18.79 13.34
C GLN A 179 -30.74 -17.53 12.92
N THR A 180 -30.35 -16.93 11.78
CA THR A 180 -30.84 -15.61 11.32
C THR A 180 -31.89 -15.68 10.20
N GLY A 181 -32.55 -16.82 9.97
CA GLY A 181 -33.50 -16.99 8.85
C GLY A 181 -34.70 -16.02 8.83
N SER A 182 -35.08 -15.48 10.00
CA SER A 182 -36.12 -14.46 10.15
C SER A 182 -35.64 -13.03 9.83
N TYR A 183 -34.36 -12.85 9.52
CA TYR A 183 -33.76 -11.55 9.24
C TYR A 183 -33.47 -11.39 7.74
N GLU A 184 -33.60 -10.17 7.24
CA GLU A 184 -33.05 -9.72 5.97
C GLU A 184 -31.68 -9.06 6.19
N GLN A 185 -30.76 -9.27 5.26
CA GLN A 185 -29.41 -8.70 5.30
C GLN A 185 -29.40 -7.39 4.50
N ILE A 186 -28.96 -6.31 5.14
CA ILE A 186 -28.80 -5.00 4.52
C ILE A 186 -27.32 -4.66 4.54
N LYS A 187 -26.70 -4.46 3.37
CA LYS A 187 -25.28 -4.11 3.29
C LYS A 187 -25.02 -2.79 4.01
N VAL A 188 -23.97 -2.76 4.82
CA VAL A 188 -23.42 -1.50 5.35
C VAL A 188 -22.67 -0.85 4.19
N GLU A 189 -23.16 0.30 3.73
CA GLU A 189 -22.41 1.17 2.84
C GLU A 189 -21.40 1.92 3.71
N ASP A 190 -20.11 1.82 3.37
CA ASP A 190 -19.05 2.62 4.00
C ASP A 190 -19.35 4.11 3.69
N GLY A 191 -20.12 4.75 4.57
CA GLY A 191 -20.25 6.20 4.60
C GLY A 191 -18.90 6.79 5.04
N GLU A 192 -18.39 7.70 4.21
CA GLU A 192 -17.18 8.51 4.41
C GLU A 192 -16.92 8.97 5.87
#